data_AF-A0A1A8V5B7-F1
#
_entry.id   AF-A0A1A8V5B7-F1
#
_cell.length_a   1.000
_cell.length_b   1.000
_cell.length_c   1.000
_cell.angle_alpha   90.00
_cell.angle_beta   90.00
_cell.angle_gamma   90.00
#
_symmetry.space_group_name_H-M   'P 1'
#
loop_
_entity.id
_entity.type
_entity.pdbx_description
1 polymer ?
#
loop_
_entity_poly.entity_id
_entity_poly.type
_entity_poly.pdbx_seq_one_letter_code
_entity_poly.pdbx_strand_id
1 'polypeptide(L)'
;KMEIRIIQDGENFDWLQFTKSWKWTSEFTLGKECEMTSIKGSTFTAHPKMEDGKILVEFPEYSFSAELVDDKLLLTSVTRGEKGVTFKRYFKRI
;
A
#
# COMPACT_ATOMS: atom_id res chain seq x y z
N LYS A 1 10.10 3.26 -14.73
CA LYS A 1 10.19 3.88 -13.39
C LYS A 1 8.80 3.88 -12.79
N MET A 2 8.68 3.54 -11.51
CA MET A 2 7.42 3.61 -10.77
C MET A 2 7.39 4.90 -9.97
N GLU A 3 6.25 5.56 -9.96
CA GLU A 3 5.99 6.78 -9.20
C GLU A 3 4.80 6.56 -8.29
N ILE A 4 4.80 7.28 -7.17
CA ILE A 4 3.77 7.19 -6.14
C ILE A 4 3.34 8.61 -5.78
N ARG A 5 2.04 8.83 -5.72
CA ARG A 5 1.42 10.02 -5.16
C ARG A 5 0.47 9.60 -4.05
N ILE A 6 0.61 10.24 -2.90
CA ILE A 6 -0.21 10.01 -1.72
C ILE A 6 -0.72 11.38 -1.30
N ILE A 7 -2.03 11.53 -1.26
CA ILE A 7 -2.70 12.66 -0.60
C ILE A 7 -3.28 12.10 0.68
N GLN A 8 -2.96 12.74 1.80
CA GLN A 8 -3.47 12.36 3.11
C GLN A 8 -4.21 13.56 3.71
N ASP A 9 -5.46 13.35 4.10
CA ASP A 9 -6.27 14.30 4.86
C ASP A 9 -6.80 13.61 6.12
N GLY A 10 -6.07 13.79 7.22
CA GLY A 10 -6.31 13.07 8.48
C GLY A 10 -6.18 11.56 8.28
N GLU A 11 -7.32 10.88 8.38
CA GLU A 11 -7.45 9.42 8.22
C GLU A 11 -7.79 9.00 6.79
N ASN A 12 -8.08 9.94 5.90
CA ASN A 12 -8.42 9.66 4.50
C ASN A 12 -7.16 9.69 3.62
N PHE A 13 -7.06 8.73 2.72
CA PHE A 13 -5.92 8.56 1.83
C PHE A 13 -6.39 8.37 0.39
N ASP A 14 -5.85 9.20 -0.50
CA ASP A 14 -5.90 8.97 -1.94
C ASP A 14 -4.53 8.47 -2.39
N TRP A 15 -4.48 7.19 -2.75
CA TRP A 15 -3.26 6.50 -3.13
C TRP A 15 -3.22 6.27 -4.64
N LEU A 16 -2.13 6.70 -5.29
CA LEU A 16 -1.88 6.46 -6.70
C LEU A 16 -0.46 5.91 -6.91
N GLN A 17 -0.35 4.68 -7.42
CA GLN A 17 0.91 4.11 -7.94
C GLN A 17 0.82 3.96 -9.44
N PHE A 18 1.86 4.33 -10.17
CA PHE A 18 1.84 4.19 -11.63
C PHE A 18 3.23 4.02 -12.24
N THR A 19 3.23 3.49 -13.45
CA THR A 19 4.33 3.44 -14.41
C THR A 19 3.81 3.95 -15.75
N LYS A 20 4.63 3.93 -16.80
CA LYS A 20 4.18 4.30 -18.15
C LYS A 20 3.05 3.42 -18.69
N SER A 21 2.93 2.17 -18.23
CA SER A 21 2.02 1.17 -18.79
C SER A 21 1.01 0.61 -17.78
N TRP A 22 1.06 1.06 -16.53
CA TRP A 22 0.21 0.53 -15.46
C TRP A 22 -0.10 1.61 -14.45
N LYS A 23 -1.34 1.64 -13.96
CA LYS A 23 -1.84 2.57 -12.96
C LYS A 23 -2.69 1.80 -11.95
N TRP A 24 -2.52 2.13 -10.68
CA TRP A 24 -3.33 1.62 -9.59
C TRP A 24 -3.70 2.75 -8.64
N THR A 25 -4.99 2.80 -8.32
CA THR A 25 -5.59 3.81 -7.45
C THR A 25 -6.36 3.14 -6.34
N SER A 26 -6.26 3.68 -5.13
CA SER A 26 -7.05 3.25 -4.00
C SER A 26 -7.36 4.46 -3.13
N GLU A 27 -8.63 4.66 -2.82
CA GLU A 27 -9.11 5.65 -1.87
C GLU A 27 -9.60 4.89 -0.64
N PHE A 28 -9.12 5.26 0.54
CA PHE A 28 -9.50 4.57 1.77
C PHE A 28 -9.43 5.48 3.00
N THR A 29 -10.21 5.14 4.02
CA THR A 29 -10.14 5.75 5.34
C THR A 29 -9.59 4.72 6.33
N LEU A 30 -8.61 5.11 7.15
CA LEU A 30 -8.08 4.24 8.19
C LEU A 30 -9.18 3.80 9.17
N GLY A 31 -9.12 2.56 9.62
CA GLY A 31 -10.08 1.98 10.56
C GLY A 31 -11.47 1.73 9.96
N LYS A 32 -11.66 1.88 8.65
CA LYS A 32 -12.90 1.54 7.94
C LYS A 32 -12.64 0.48 6.89
N GLU A 33 -13.65 -0.36 6.68
CA GLU A 33 -13.63 -1.29 5.56
C GLU A 33 -13.80 -0.52 4.24
N CYS A 34 -13.09 -0.95 3.21
CA CYS A 34 -13.21 -0.42 1.86
C CYS A 34 -12.97 -1.52 0.83
N GLU A 35 -13.54 -1.36 -0.37
CA GLU A 35 -13.19 -2.21 -1.51
C GLU A 35 -11.88 -1.73 -2.15
N MET A 36 -10.97 -2.66 -2.42
CA MET A 36 -9.71 -2.42 -3.11
C MET A 36 -9.58 -3.38 -4.29
N THR A 37 -8.84 -2.96 -5.31
CA THR A 37 -8.53 -3.79 -6.47
C THR A 37 -7.07 -4.24 -6.39
N SER A 38 -6.80 -5.54 -6.52
CA SER A 38 -5.44 -6.06 -6.56
C SER A 38 -4.71 -5.66 -7.84
N ILE A 39 -3.39 -5.82 -7.87
CA ILE A 39 -2.57 -5.61 -9.08
C ILE A 39 -3.03 -6.51 -10.24
N LYS A 40 -3.67 -7.66 -9.94
CA LYS A 40 -4.23 -8.59 -10.93
C LYS A 40 -5.63 -8.19 -11.42
N GLY A 41 -6.22 -7.13 -10.88
CA GLY A 41 -7.55 -6.65 -11.25
C GLY A 41 -8.72 -7.26 -10.45
N SER A 42 -8.45 -8.09 -9.44
CA SER A 42 -9.50 -8.68 -8.59
C SER A 42 -9.87 -7.73 -7.45
N THR A 43 -11.17 -7.52 -7.22
CA THR A 43 -11.67 -6.75 -6.07
C THR A 43 -11.69 -7.58 -4.79
N PHE A 44 -11.44 -6.94 -3.65
CA PHE A 44 -11.50 -7.54 -2.32
C PHE A 44 -11.80 -6.47 -1.26
N THR A 45 -12.37 -6.88 -0.13
CA THR A 45 -12.56 -6.00 1.03
C THR A 45 -11.28 -5.93 1.85
N ALA A 46 -10.85 -4.72 2.16
CA ALA A 46 -9.70 -4.44 3.01
C ALA A 46 -10.12 -3.61 4.22
N HIS A 47 -9.34 -3.69 5.29
CA HIS A 47 -9.47 -2.81 6.46
C HIS A 47 -8.11 -2.16 6.76
N PRO A 48 -7.78 -1.05 6.09
CA PRO A 48 -6.52 -0.34 6.30
C PRO A 48 -6.43 0.20 7.72
N LYS A 49 -5.30 -0.04 8.38
CA LYS A 49 -5.06 0.43 9.75
C LYS A 49 -3.70 1.10 9.85
N MET A 50 -3.50 1.89 10.89
CA MET A 50 -2.22 2.51 11.20
C MET A 50 -1.73 2.02 12.55
N GLU A 51 -0.51 1.47 12.58
CA GLU A 51 0.16 0.98 13.79
C GLU A 51 1.61 1.48 13.76
N ASP A 52 2.06 2.12 14.83
CA ASP A 52 3.42 2.68 14.97
C ASP A 52 3.89 3.54 13.78
N GLY A 53 2.98 4.34 13.22
CA GLY A 53 3.25 5.20 12.05
C GLY A 53 3.32 4.45 10.71
N LYS A 54 2.95 3.17 10.68
CA LYS A 54 2.89 2.34 9.47
C LYS A 54 1.45 2.08 9.07
N ILE A 55 1.14 2.32 7.80
CA ILE A 55 -0.11 1.83 7.21
C ILE A 55 0.05 0.33 7.00
N LEU A 56 -0.96 -0.45 7.40
CA LEU A 56 -1.06 -1.89 7.19
C LEU A 56 -2.32 -2.20 6.40
N VAL A 57 -2.18 -3.03 5.36
CA VAL A 57 -3.28 -3.51 4.53
C VAL A 57 -3.09 -5.00 4.27
N GLU A 58 -4.10 -5.80 4.55
CA GLU A 58 -4.08 -7.24 4.27
C GLU A 58 -4.68 -7.50 2.88
N PHE A 59 -3.82 -7.84 1.92
CA PHE A 59 -4.26 -8.36 0.62
C PHE A 59 -4.53 -9.86 0.73
N PRO A 60 -5.35 -10.45 -0.16
CA PRO A 60 -5.60 -11.89 -0.16
C PRO A 60 -4.31 -12.72 -0.21
N GLU A 61 -3.31 -12.27 -0.97
CA GLU A 61 -2.06 -13.04 -1.16
C GLU A 61 -0.89 -12.61 -0.26
N TYR A 62 -0.91 -11.41 0.31
CA TYR A 62 0.21 -10.88 1.11
C TYR A 62 -0.22 -9.82 2.11
N SER A 63 0.60 -9.60 3.15
CA SER A 63 0.48 -8.44 4.02
C SER A 63 1.28 -7.29 3.42
N PHE A 64 0.69 -6.10 3.37
CA PHE A 64 1.30 -4.88 2.86
C PHE A 64 1.49 -3.88 3.98
N SER A 65 2.67 -3.24 4.02
CA SER A 65 2.91 -2.09 4.87
C SER A 65 3.56 -0.93 4.12
N ALA A 66 3.25 0.28 4.57
CA ALA A 66 3.85 1.51 4.08
C ALA A 66 4.24 2.41 5.26
N GLU A 67 5.47 2.91 5.25
CA GLU A 67 6.00 3.78 6.30
C GLU A 67 7.01 4.77 5.73
N LEU A 68 7.20 5.90 6.43
CA LEU A 68 8.28 6.85 6.13
C LEU A 68 9.51 6.49 6.97
N VAL A 69 10.65 6.29 6.32
CA VAL A 69 11.95 6.02 6.95
C VAL A 69 12.98 6.97 6.33
N ASP A 70 13.59 7.84 7.14
CA ASP A 70 14.62 8.80 6.70
C ASP A 70 14.23 9.59 5.44
N ASP A 71 13.02 10.16 5.44
CA ASP A 71 12.42 10.90 4.31
C ASP A 71 12.24 10.08 3.00
N LYS A 72 12.21 8.74 3.12
CA LYS A 72 11.84 7.84 2.04
C LYS A 72 10.57 7.09 2.40
N LEU A 73 9.73 6.85 1.39
CA LEU A 73 8.62 5.93 1.53
C LEU A 73 9.12 4.50 1.32
N LEU A 74 9.01 3.68 2.37
CA LEU A 74 9.27 2.25 2.34
C LEU A 74 7.94 1.51 2.19
N LEU A 75 7.82 0.73 1.12
CA LEU A 75 6.74 -0.24 0.95
C LEU A 75 7.28 -1.65 1.17
N THR A 76 6.62 -2.43 2.02
CA THR A 76 6.96 -3.83 2.28
C THR A 76 5.76 -4.73 1.94
N SER A 77 6.00 -5.77 1.16
CA SER A 77 5.02 -6.82 0.88
C SER A 77 5.58 -8.16 1.35
N VAL A 78 4.82 -8.87 2.18
CA VAL A 78 5.24 -10.16 2.74
C VAL A 78 4.21 -11.22 2.36
N THR A 79 4.62 -12.20 1.54
CA THR A 79 3.75 -13.35 1.24
C THR A 79 3.70 -14.30 2.43
N ARG A 80 2.55 -14.95 2.64
CA ARG A 80 2.31 -15.85 3.77
C ARG A 80 2.89 -17.25 3.53
N GLY A 81 3.10 -18.00 4.61
CA GLY A 81 3.55 -19.40 4.59
C GLY A 81 5.06 -19.59 4.79
N GLU A 82 5.49 -20.84 4.92
CA GLU A 82 6.89 -21.22 5.25
C GLU A 82 7.92 -20.73 4.22
N LYS A 83 7.50 -20.55 2.96
CA LYS A 83 8.33 -20.02 1.86
C LYS A 83 8.01 -18.56 1.56
N GLY A 84 7.52 -17.83 2.56
CA GLY A 84 7.19 -16.41 2.44
C GLY A 84 8.37 -15.59 1.94
N VAL A 85 8.07 -14.62 1.08
CA VAL A 85 9.05 -13.70 0.50
C VAL A 85 8.72 -12.31 1.00
N THR A 86 9.75 -11.59 1.45
CA THR A 86 9.67 -10.17 1.77
C THR A 86 10.20 -9.35 0.59
N PHE A 87 9.35 -8.52 0.02
CA PHE A 87 9.71 -7.59 -1.04
C PHE A 87 9.64 -6.15 -0.52
N LYS A 88 10.77 -5.44 -0.53
CA LYS A 88 10.88 -4.05 -0.08
C LYS A 88 11.16 -3.11 -1.24
N ARG A 89 10.45 -1.99 -1.29
CA ARG A 89 10.66 -0.91 -2.27
C ARG A 89 10.86 0.41 -1.55
N TYR A 90 11.88 1.15 -1.94
CA TYR A 90 12.20 2.47 -1.39
C TYR A 90 11.95 3.54 -2.44
N PHE A 91 11.19 4.57 -2.07
CA PHE A 91 10.91 5.71 -2.92
C PHE A 91 11.44 6.97 -2.24
N LYS A 92 12.29 7.71 -2.95
CA LYS A 92 12.72 9.04 -2.52
C LYS A 92 11.56 10.02 -2.75
N ARG A 93 11.32 10.91 -1.80
CA ARG A 93 10.42 12.06 -1.99
C ARG A 93 10.91 12.92 -3.17
N ILE A 94 9.97 13.38 -3.99
CA ILE A 94 10.19 14.25 -5.15
C ILE A 94 9.47 15.56 -4.91
#